data_AF-A0A9X0YR83-F1
#
_entry.id   AF-A0A9X0YR83-F1
#
_cell.length_a   1.000
_cell.length_b   1.000
_cell.length_c   1.000
_cell.angle_alpha   90.00
_cell.angle_beta   90.00
_cell.angle_gamma   90.00
#
_symmetry.space_group_name_H-M   'P 1'
#
loop_
_entity.id
_entity.type
_entity.pdbx_description
1 polymer ?
#
loop_
_entity_poly.entity_id
_entity_poly.type
_entity_poly.pdbx_seq_one_letter_code
_entity_poly.pdbx_strand_id
1 'polypeptide(L)'
;MAESFDLYIGEYLFDKLKKVKLLLYKETKIIHSLFLSSSSYNKKSVNKFPFSRGTVEFKIDSLKKINETFIPYYDTKPQMRYGIVFEKHNSEDLEKILILIFNPNNYSYYHSRIIGERKMIKFKTKKHEEVSYQHGDLRAIEKVMLEIDNDIKSGDIKLEN
;
A
#
# COMPACT_ATOMS: atom_id res chain seq x y z
N MET A 1 -28.49 -14.72 26.00
CA MET A 1 -28.50 -13.89 24.78
C MET A 1 -28.39 -14.84 23.60
N ALA A 2 -29.40 -14.87 22.72
CA ALA A 2 -29.34 -15.71 21.53
C ALA A 2 -28.28 -15.13 20.58
N GLU A 3 -27.30 -15.94 20.16
CA GLU A 3 -26.33 -15.55 19.13
C GLU A 3 -27.09 -15.23 17.83
N SER A 4 -26.93 -14.02 17.31
CA SER A 4 -27.66 -13.48 16.15
C SER A 4 -27.15 -13.99 14.80
N PHE A 5 -26.13 -14.85 14.80
CA PHE A 5 -25.44 -15.30 13.60
C PHE A 5 -24.91 -16.72 13.72
N ASP A 6 -24.84 -17.40 12.58
CA ASP A 6 -24.16 -18.68 12.40
C ASP A 6 -22.94 -18.50 11.48
N LEU A 7 -21.81 -19.12 11.85
CA LEU A 7 -20.58 -19.12 11.06
C LEU A 7 -20.47 -20.43 10.27
N TYR A 8 -20.22 -20.31 8.96
CA TYR A 8 -20.06 -21.46 8.06
C TYR A 8 -18.84 -21.26 7.15
N ILE A 9 -18.34 -22.38 6.62
CA ILE A 9 -17.29 -22.40 5.63
C ILE A 9 -17.94 -22.74 4.30
N GLY A 10 -17.87 -21.81 3.35
CA GLY A 10 -18.35 -22.02 1.98
C GLY A 10 -17.24 -21.88 0.96
N GLU A 11 -17.60 -22.07 -0.31
CA GLU A 11 -16.70 -21.95 -1.44
C GLU A 11 -17.11 -20.76 -2.29
N TYR A 12 -16.15 -19.89 -2.64
CA TYR A 12 -16.34 -18.71 -3.47
C TYR A 12 -15.48 -18.82 -4.73
N LEU A 13 -16.10 -18.66 -5.89
CA LEU A 13 -15.44 -18.74 -7.20
C LEU A 13 -15.44 -17.36 -7.87
N PHE A 14 -14.34 -16.62 -7.71
CA PHE A 14 -14.11 -15.39 -8.49
C PHE A 14 -13.12 -15.61 -9.64
N ASP A 15 -12.17 -16.53 -9.46
CA ASP A 15 -11.12 -16.84 -10.46
C ASP A 15 -10.61 -18.27 -10.25
N LYS A 16 -10.40 -18.64 -8.98
CA LYS A 16 -10.23 -20.02 -8.50
C LYS A 16 -11.15 -20.27 -7.31
N LEU A 17 -11.53 -21.53 -7.11
CA LEU A 17 -12.37 -21.95 -6.00
C LEU A 17 -11.61 -21.70 -4.68
N LYS A 18 -12.16 -20.86 -3.81
CA LYS A 18 -11.54 -20.48 -2.54
C LYS A 18 -12.50 -20.73 -1.38
N LYS A 19 -12.00 -21.34 -0.31
CA LYS A 19 -12.76 -21.49 0.93
C LYS A 19 -12.84 -20.16 1.67
N VAL A 20 -14.05 -19.73 2.00
CA VAL A 20 -14.34 -18.46 2.68
C VAL A 20 -15.14 -18.73 3.95
N LYS A 21 -14.88 -17.92 4.98
CA LYS A 21 -15.76 -17.86 6.13
C LYS A 21 -16.93 -16.93 5.81
N LEU A 22 -18.13 -17.45 6.03
CA LEU A 22 -19.37 -16.78 5.73
C LEU A 22 -20.18 -16.67 7.02
N LEU A 23 -20.90 -15.55 7.18
CA LEU A 23 -21.71 -15.24 8.35
C LEU A 23 -23.18 -15.09 7.91
N LEU A 24 -24.08 -15.82 8.58
CA LEU A 24 -25.49 -15.94 8.22
C LEU A 24 -26.27 -15.37 9.37
N TYR A 25 -27.05 -14.33 9.09
CA TYR A 25 -27.94 -13.76 10.08
C TYR A 25 -29.15 -14.68 10.22
N LYS A 26 -29.41 -15.13 11.44
CA LYS A 26 -30.55 -16.02 11.74
C LYS A 26 -31.85 -15.35 11.28
N GLU A 27 -32.77 -16.17 10.77
CA GLU A 27 -34.05 -15.73 10.20
C GLU A 27 -33.94 -14.87 8.92
N THR A 28 -32.75 -14.77 8.34
CA THR A 28 -32.55 -14.09 7.06
C THR A 28 -31.93 -15.01 6.01
N LYS A 29 -32.02 -14.61 4.74
CA LYS A 29 -31.24 -15.20 3.64
C LYS A 29 -29.96 -14.39 3.34
N ILE A 30 -29.52 -13.53 4.27
CA ILE A 30 -28.40 -12.62 4.08
C ILE A 30 -27.10 -13.31 4.50
N ILE A 31 -26.16 -13.37 3.57
CA ILE A 31 -24.85 -13.99 3.71
C ILE A 31 -23.77 -12.92 3.58
N HIS A 32 -22.96 -12.71 4.61
CA HIS A 32 -21.76 -11.87 4.55
C HIS A 32 -20.50 -12.72 4.39
N SER A 33 -19.67 -12.41 3.40
CA SER A 33 -18.33 -12.99 3.27
C SER A 33 -17.35 -12.20 4.13
N LEU A 34 -16.71 -12.85 5.11
CA LEU A 34 -15.81 -12.16 6.04
C LEU A 34 -14.35 -12.15 5.53
N PHE A 35 -13.77 -13.33 5.32
CA PHE A 35 -12.37 -13.49 4.90
C PHE A 35 -12.10 -14.93 4.43
N LEU A 36 -10.99 -15.13 3.73
CA LEU A 36 -10.55 -16.45 3.28
C LEU A 36 -10.23 -17.35 4.48
N SER A 37 -10.62 -18.63 4.42
CA SER A 37 -10.58 -19.50 5.60
C SER A 37 -9.16 -19.91 6.03
N SER A 38 -8.19 -19.84 5.12
CA SER A 38 -6.78 -20.18 5.40
C SER A 38 -5.92 -18.93 5.53
N SER A 39 -5.03 -18.94 6.53
CA SER A 39 -3.99 -17.92 6.72
C SER A 39 -3.01 -17.82 5.54
N SER A 40 -2.91 -18.87 4.71
CA SER A 40 -2.12 -18.83 3.47
C SER A 40 -2.67 -17.87 2.42
N TYR A 41 -3.96 -17.54 2.49
CA TYR A 41 -4.61 -16.58 1.61
C TYR A 41 -4.66 -15.16 2.18
N ASN A 42 -4.37 -15.00 3.47
CA ASN A 42 -4.20 -13.69 4.05
C ASN A 42 -2.93 -13.07 3.48
N LYS A 43 -3.01 -11.84 2.96
CA LYS A 43 -1.82 -11.10 2.53
C LYS A 43 -0.86 -11.02 3.71
N LYS A 44 0.25 -11.77 3.66
CA LYS A 44 1.34 -11.67 4.63
C LYS A 44 1.91 -10.27 4.53
N SER A 45 1.77 -9.47 5.59
CA SER A 45 2.45 -8.19 5.73
C SER A 45 3.96 -8.40 5.72
N VAL A 46 4.74 -7.36 5.40
CA VAL A 46 6.18 -7.39 5.68
C VAL A 46 6.33 -7.54 7.20
N ASN A 47 7.07 -8.58 7.64
CA ASN A 47 7.27 -8.85 9.06
C ASN A 47 7.87 -7.62 9.74
N LYS A 48 7.26 -7.17 10.85
CA LYS A 48 7.71 -6.04 11.66
C LYS A 48 7.79 -4.70 10.91
N PHE A 49 7.00 -4.49 9.86
CA PHE A 49 6.91 -3.18 9.20
C PHE A 49 6.19 -2.17 10.11
N PRO A 50 6.87 -1.12 10.61
CA PRO A 50 6.33 -0.25 11.66
C PRO A 50 5.52 0.93 11.11
N PHE A 51 5.41 1.07 9.79
CA PHE A 51 4.76 2.21 9.16
C PHE A 51 3.34 1.89 8.71
N SER A 52 2.46 2.89 8.80
CA SER A 52 1.08 2.82 8.35
C SER A 52 0.91 3.57 7.03
N ARG A 53 0.26 2.94 6.05
CA ARG A 53 -0.05 3.56 4.76
C ARG A 53 -1.18 4.57 4.92
N GLY A 54 -0.99 5.77 4.39
CA GLY A 54 -2.01 6.80 4.31
C GLY A 54 -2.90 6.72 3.07
N THR A 55 -3.62 7.81 2.82
CA THR A 55 -4.47 7.96 1.63
C THR A 55 -3.62 8.29 0.41
N VAL A 56 -3.88 7.62 -0.70
CA VAL A 56 -3.22 7.91 -1.98
C VAL A 56 -3.60 9.32 -2.46
N GLU A 57 -2.58 10.10 -2.83
CA GLU A 57 -2.71 11.45 -3.37
C GLU A 57 -2.26 11.49 -4.82
N PHE A 58 -2.83 12.41 -5.60
CA PHE A 58 -2.44 12.63 -6.99
C PHE A 58 -2.02 14.06 -7.19
N LYS A 59 -0.83 14.25 -7.75
CA LYS A 59 -0.33 15.57 -8.17
C LYS A 59 -0.14 15.56 -9.68
N ILE A 60 -0.46 16.68 -10.31
CA ILE A 60 -0.31 16.88 -11.75
C ILE A 60 0.56 18.11 -11.94
N ASP A 61 1.74 17.94 -12.53
CA ASP A 61 2.55 19.05 -13.03
C ASP A 61 2.25 19.22 -14.52
N SER A 62 1.33 20.15 -14.80
CA SER A 62 0.87 20.47 -16.14
C SER A 62 1.99 20.98 -17.07
N LEU A 63 3.01 21.64 -16.50
CA LEU A 63 4.10 22.23 -17.27
C LEU A 63 5.10 21.16 -17.71
N LYS A 64 5.39 20.20 -16.83
CA LYS A 64 6.32 19.10 -17.12
C LYS A 64 5.65 17.88 -17.75
N LYS A 65 4.31 17.87 -17.86
CA LYS A 65 3.50 16.71 -18.27
C LYS A 65 3.77 15.46 -17.40
N ILE A 66 4.13 15.70 -16.15
CA ILE A 66 4.43 14.64 -15.17
C ILE A 66 3.20 14.48 -14.28
N ASN A 67 2.73 13.24 -14.16
CA ASN A 67 1.67 12.89 -13.22
C ASN A 67 2.29 12.06 -12.09
N GLU A 68 2.03 12.46 -10.86
CA GLU A 68 2.54 11.76 -9.68
C GLU A 68 1.41 11.09 -8.93
N THR A 69 1.61 9.83 -8.56
CA THR A 69 0.83 9.17 -7.51
C THR A 69 1.68 9.09 -6.27
N PHE A 70 1.23 9.70 -5.20
CA PHE A 70 1.92 9.75 -3.92
C PHE A 70 1.21 8.90 -2.87
N ILE A 71 1.97 8.08 -2.15
CA ILE A 71 1.44 7.23 -1.08
C ILE A 71 2.23 7.52 0.20
N PRO A 72 1.66 8.28 1.15
CA PRO A 72 2.35 8.59 2.40
C PRO A 72 2.41 7.38 3.32
N TYR A 73 3.50 7.27 4.07
CA TYR A 73 3.69 6.29 5.13
C TYR A 73 4.05 7.01 6.43
N TYR A 74 3.23 6.77 7.45
CA TYR A 74 3.36 7.39 8.76
C TYR A 74 3.97 6.43 9.77
N ASP A 75 4.82 6.95 10.65
CA ASP A 75 5.28 6.23 11.82
C ASP A 75 4.18 6.15 12.89
N THR A 76 4.45 5.43 13.97
CA THR A 76 3.63 5.31 15.19
C THR A 76 3.18 6.65 15.80
N LYS A 77 3.87 7.75 15.49
CA LYS A 77 3.57 9.11 15.96
C LYS A 77 2.75 9.96 14.97
N PRO A 78 1.81 9.36 14.23
CA PRO A 78 1.22 9.86 12.96
C PRO A 78 2.03 10.85 12.10
N GLN A 79 3.36 10.85 12.16
CA GLN A 79 4.20 11.75 11.38
C GLN A 79 4.70 11.06 10.12
N MET A 80 4.79 11.80 9.02
CA MET A 80 5.21 11.27 7.74
C MET A 80 6.69 10.91 7.80
N ARG A 81 7.01 9.64 7.55
CA ARG A 81 8.37 9.11 7.62
C ARG A 81 8.90 8.74 6.24
N TYR A 82 8.01 8.19 5.41
CA TYR A 82 8.30 7.85 4.03
C TYR A 82 7.15 8.25 3.11
N GLY A 83 7.42 8.31 1.82
CA GLY A 83 6.38 8.38 0.81
C GLY A 83 6.80 7.66 -0.46
N ILE A 84 5.90 6.88 -1.06
CA ILE A 84 6.13 6.29 -2.38
C ILE A 84 5.63 7.28 -3.42
N VAL A 85 6.46 7.58 -4.42
CA VAL A 85 6.07 8.35 -5.60
C VAL A 85 6.14 7.43 -6.82
N PHE A 86 5.05 7.36 -7.56
CA PHE A 86 5.02 6.84 -8.92
C PHE A 86 4.97 8.05 -9.85
N GLU A 87 6.13 8.41 -10.40
CA GLU A 87 6.30 9.53 -11.32
C GLU A 87 6.09 9.04 -12.75
N LYS A 88 5.06 9.55 -13.43
CA LYS A 88 4.67 9.11 -14.77
C LYS A 88 5.09 10.13 -15.81
N HIS A 89 6.02 9.74 -16.66
CA HIS A 89 6.51 10.51 -17.78
C HIS A 89 5.69 10.14 -19.04
N ASN A 90 4.61 10.88 -19.27
CA ASN A 90 3.66 10.57 -20.35
C ASN A 90 4.28 10.57 -21.75
N SER A 91 5.33 11.38 -21.97
CA SER A 91 6.06 11.45 -23.25
C SER A 91 6.87 10.20 -23.56
N GLU A 92 7.32 9.48 -22.52
CA GLU A 92 8.26 8.36 -22.63
C GLU A 92 7.59 7.00 -22.37
N ASP A 93 6.28 6.99 -22.05
CA ASP A 93 5.52 5.80 -21.62
C ASP A 93 6.20 5.06 -20.44
N LEU A 94 6.80 5.84 -19.54
CA LEU A 94 7.65 5.36 -18.45
C LEU A 94 7.14 5.83 -17.08
N GLU A 95 7.24 4.96 -16.08
CA GLU A 95 6.91 5.26 -14.69
C GLU A 95 8.14 4.97 -13.82
N LYS A 96 8.61 5.99 -13.10
CA LYS A 96 9.67 5.88 -12.09
C LYS A 96 9.06 5.70 -10.72
N ILE A 97 9.67 4.83 -9.92
CA ILE A 97 9.25 4.56 -8.56
C ILE A 97 10.31 5.11 -7.63
N LEU A 98 9.92 6.05 -6.77
CA LEU A 98 10.78 6.71 -5.81
C LEU A 98 10.28 6.48 -4.39
N ILE A 99 11.21 6.40 -3.45
CA ILE A 99 10.93 6.51 -2.02
C ILE A 99 11.43 7.88 -1.57
N LEU A 100 10.52 8.73 -1.10
CA LEU A 100 10.85 9.94 -0.36
C LEU A 100 11.12 9.56 1.10
N ILE A 101 12.20 10.09 1.67
CA ILE A 101 12.67 9.84 3.02
C ILE A 101 12.58 11.16 3.79
N PHE A 102 11.89 11.14 4.94
CA PHE A 102 11.74 12.29 5.81
C PHE A 102 12.52 12.05 7.10
N ASN A 103 13.18 13.08 7.63
CA ASN A 103 13.97 12.98 8.86
C ASN A 103 13.05 12.66 10.06
N PRO A 104 13.39 11.69 10.94
CA PRO A 104 12.49 11.23 12.00
C PRO A 104 12.38 12.22 13.17
N ASN A 105 13.29 13.20 13.26
CA ASN A 105 13.33 14.17 14.35
C ASN A 105 12.49 15.41 14.04
N ASN A 106 12.61 15.95 12.81
CA ASN A 106 11.97 17.20 12.40
C ASN A 106 10.94 17.03 11.27
N TYR A 107 10.82 15.83 10.68
CA TYR A 107 9.90 15.48 9.59
C TYR A 107 10.06 16.31 8.33
N SER A 108 11.21 16.97 8.17
CA SER A 108 11.58 17.63 6.93
C SER A 108 11.95 16.59 5.87
N TYR A 109 11.76 16.95 4.61
CA TYR A 109 12.26 16.16 3.49
C TYR A 109 13.79 16.07 3.58
N TYR A 110 14.31 14.84 3.55
CA TYR A 110 15.75 14.58 3.58
C TYR A 110 16.27 14.24 2.19
N HIS A 111 15.75 13.18 1.58
CA HIS A 111 16.24 12.67 0.30
C HIS A 111 15.19 11.81 -0.42
N SER A 112 15.41 11.55 -1.70
CA SER A 112 14.62 10.61 -2.49
C SER A 112 15.52 9.56 -3.13
N ARG A 113 15.08 8.30 -3.11
CA ARG A 113 15.79 7.18 -3.73
C ARG A 113 14.93 6.60 -4.84
N ILE A 114 15.46 6.55 -6.06
CA ILE A 114 14.85 5.79 -7.16
C ILE A 114 15.07 4.31 -6.88
N ILE A 115 13.99 3.54 -6.85
CA ILE A 115 14.03 2.10 -6.57
C ILE A 115 13.72 1.24 -7.79
N GLY A 116 13.26 1.87 -8.88
CA GLY A 116 13.07 1.18 -10.15
C GLY A 116 12.32 2.03 -11.15
N GLU A 117 12.31 1.53 -12.37
CA GLU A 117 11.59 2.10 -13.50
C GLU A 117 10.82 0.98 -14.19
N ARG A 118 9.65 1.30 -14.73
CA ARG A 118 8.84 0.35 -15.49
C ARG A 118 8.06 1.05 -16.59
N LYS A 119 7.53 0.26 -17.51
CA LYS A 119 6.55 0.75 -18.47
C LYS A 119 5.31 1.29 -17.74
N MET A 120 4.80 2.43 -18.20
CA MET A 120 3.67 3.09 -17.57
C MET A 120 2.42 2.20 -17.57
N ILE A 121 1.81 2.03 -16.38
CA ILE A 121 0.57 1.28 -16.24
C ILE A 121 -0.60 2.17 -16.65
N LYS A 122 -1.40 1.69 -17.61
CA LYS A 122 -2.59 2.39 -18.07
C LYS A 122 -3.82 1.91 -17.29
N PHE A 123 -4.43 2.83 -16.55
CA PHE A 123 -5.67 2.58 -15.83
C PHE A 123 -6.86 3.10 -16.64
N LYS A 124 -8.00 2.41 -16.57
CA LYS A 124 -9.23 2.82 -17.26
C LYS A 124 -9.76 4.18 -16.78
N THR A 125 -9.57 4.48 -15.50
CA THR A 125 -10.03 5.72 -14.85
C THR A 125 -9.09 6.07 -13.70
N LYS A 126 -9.06 7.34 -13.27
CA LYS A 126 -8.34 7.77 -12.06
C LYS A 126 -8.79 7.03 -10.79
N LYS A 127 -10.07 6.69 -10.66
CA LYS A 127 -10.56 5.93 -9.48
C LYS A 127 -10.04 4.50 -9.43
N HIS A 128 -10.00 3.83 -10.58
CA HIS A 128 -9.36 2.51 -10.69
C HIS A 128 -7.88 2.55 -10.28
N GLU A 129 -7.16 3.60 -10.67
CA GLU A 129 -5.77 3.82 -10.28
C GLU A 129 -5.63 4.01 -8.76
N GLU A 130 -6.44 4.90 -8.17
CA GLU A 130 -6.49 5.14 -6.74
C GLU A 130 -6.71 3.86 -5.94
N VAL A 131 -7.74 3.09 -6.28
CA VAL A 131 -8.06 1.82 -5.62
C VAL A 131 -6.91 0.81 -5.78
N SER A 132 -6.30 0.76 -6.97
CA SER A 132 -5.18 -0.15 -7.25
C SER A 132 -3.96 0.17 -6.39
N TYR A 133 -3.64 1.45 -6.20
CA TYR A 133 -2.52 1.86 -5.35
C TYR A 133 -2.85 1.81 -3.86
N GLN A 134 -4.06 2.19 -3.47
CA GLN A 134 -4.50 2.19 -2.07
C GLN A 134 -4.48 0.78 -1.47
N HIS A 135 -4.96 -0.21 -2.23
CA HIS A 135 -5.08 -1.60 -1.76
C HIS A 135 -4.09 -2.57 -2.45
N GLY A 136 -3.21 -2.03 -3.28
CA GLY A 136 -2.17 -2.75 -4.01
C GLY A 136 -1.16 -3.44 -3.11
N ASP A 137 -0.53 -4.47 -3.65
CA ASP A 137 0.62 -5.11 -3.03
C ASP A 137 1.87 -4.26 -3.28
N LEU A 138 2.37 -3.61 -2.22
CA LEU A 138 3.57 -2.77 -2.27
C LEU A 138 4.72 -3.38 -1.46
N ARG A 139 4.64 -4.67 -1.10
CA ARG A 139 5.58 -5.32 -0.19
C ARG A 139 7.04 -5.27 -0.67
N ALA A 140 7.26 -5.30 -1.98
CA ALA A 140 8.60 -5.16 -2.55
C ALA A 140 9.20 -3.78 -2.21
N ILE A 141 8.40 -2.72 -2.29
CA ILE A 141 8.80 -1.35 -1.97
C ILE A 141 8.92 -1.16 -0.46
N GLU A 142 7.96 -1.69 0.30
CA GLU A 142 7.95 -1.67 1.78
C GLU A 142 9.18 -2.37 2.37
N LYS A 143 9.69 -3.44 1.74
CA LYS A 143 10.97 -4.06 2.15
C LYS A 143 12.14 -3.11 1.98
N VAL A 144 12.22 -2.38 0.87
CA VAL A 144 13.29 -1.40 0.65
C VAL A 144 13.21 -0.26 1.67
N MET A 145 12.01 0.19 2.04
CA MET A 145 11.84 1.16 3.14
C MET A 145 12.38 0.62 4.47
N LEU A 146 12.12 -0.65 4.77
CA LEU A 146 12.60 -1.29 5.99
C LEU A 146 14.12 -1.41 6.03
N GLU A 147 14.75 -1.72 4.90
CA GLU A 147 16.21 -1.73 4.74
C GLU A 147 16.78 -0.33 5.03
N ILE A 148 16.23 0.72 4.40
CA ILE A 148 16.63 2.11 4.65
C ILE A 148 16.47 2.50 6.13
N ASP A 149 15.38 2.10 6.78
CA ASP A 149 15.15 2.42 8.18
C ASP A 149 16.16 1.72 9.11
N ASN A 150 16.55 0.48 8.79
CA ASN A 150 17.58 -0.24 9.52
C ASN A 150 18.95 0.42 9.35
N ASP A 151 19.30 0.84 8.13
CA ASP A 151 20.56 1.54 7.83
C ASP A 151 20.66 2.90 8.54
N ILE A 152 19.52 3.59 8.72
CA ILE A 152 19.46 4.83 9.52
C ILE A 152 19.68 4.52 11.00
N LYS A 153 19.08 3.44 11.52
CA LYS A 153 19.21 3.03 12.93
C LYS A 153 20.60 2.50 13.29
N SER A 154 21.27 1.82 12.36
CA SER A 154 22.67 1.39 12.53
C SER A 154 23.66 2.55 12.43
N GLY A 155 23.25 3.68 11.87
CA GLY A 155 24.09 4.86 11.66
C GLY A 155 24.87 4.83 10.34
N ASP A 156 24.58 3.87 9.46
CA ASP A 156 25.16 3.78 8.11
C ASP A 156 24.67 4.93 7.23
N ILE A 157 23.43 5.39 7.45
CA ILE A 157 22.88 6.62 6.87
C ILE A 157 22.81 7.69 7.95
N LYS A 158 23.64 8.73 7.83
CA LYS A 158 23.61 9.90 8.71
C LYS A 158 22.61 10.92 8.19
N LEU A 159 21.54 11.12 8.92
CA LEU A 159 20.59 12.19 8.66
C LEU A 159 21.16 13.49 9.23
N GLU A 160 21.38 14.49 8.38
CA GLU A 160 21.75 15.84 8.82
C GLU A 160 20.53 16.50 9.50
N ASN A 161 20.80 17.26 10.57
CA ASN A 161 19.78 17.94 11.37
C ASN A 161 19.25 19.19 10.69
#